data_AF-A0A933PP12-F1
#
_entry.id   AF-A0A933PP12-F1
#
_cell.length_a   1.000
_cell.length_b   1.000
_cell.length_c   1.000
_cell.angle_alpha   90.00
_cell.angle_beta   90.00
_cell.angle_gamma   90.00
#
_symmetry.space_group_name_H-M   'P 1'
#
loop_
_entity.id
_entity.type
_entity.pdbx_description
1 polymer ?
#
loop_
_entity_poly.entity_id
_entity_poly.type
_entity_poly.pdbx_seq_one_letter_code
_entity_poly.pdbx_strand_id
1 'polypeptide(L)'
;MRRLVVILSAMMIGTIGPAGADLDSAERQLRAGLHEMAAREFLSEATKGSAQAMYRLGELCEQGIGVEQNLLDAKRWYGRAAERGHKPARERLKALGERR
;
A
#
# COMPACT_ATOMS: atom_id res chain seq x y z
N MET A 1 0.96 -44.59 0.29
CA MET A 1 0.19 -43.33 0.31
C MET A 1 1.13 -42.22 0.79
N ARG A 2 1.30 -41.19 -0.06
CA ARG A 2 1.90 -39.86 0.14
C ARG A 2 3.12 -39.72 1.08
N ARG A 3 4.28 -39.64 0.40
CA ARG A 3 5.65 -39.30 0.82
C ARG A 3 5.72 -38.21 1.92
N LEU A 4 6.17 -38.60 3.11
CA LEU A 4 6.80 -37.74 4.10
C LEU A 4 8.32 -37.79 3.88
N VAL A 5 9.00 -36.68 4.15
CA VAL A 5 10.44 -36.40 3.99
C VAL A 5 10.85 -35.95 2.59
N VAL A 6 10.88 -34.62 2.39
CA VAL A 6 11.98 -33.95 1.68
C VAL A 6 12.32 -32.68 2.46
N ILE A 7 13.45 -32.75 3.15
CA ILE A 7 14.25 -31.62 3.63
C ILE A 7 14.61 -30.81 2.38
N LEU A 8 13.96 -29.67 2.15
CA LEU A 8 14.27 -28.80 1.02
C LEU A 8 15.45 -27.88 1.38
N SER A 9 16.64 -28.50 1.44
CA SER A 9 17.88 -27.79 1.13
C SER A 9 18.01 -27.82 -0.40
N ALA A 10 17.61 -26.74 -1.08
CA ALA A 10 17.88 -26.52 -2.49
C ALA A 10 18.51 -25.11 -2.59
N MET A 11 19.83 -25.02 -2.48
CA MET A 11 20.79 -25.17 -3.57
C MET A 11 20.95 -23.86 -4.34
N MET A 12 22.03 -23.18 -3.96
CA MET A 12 22.71 -22.14 -4.71
C MET A 12 22.97 -22.61 -6.15
N ILE A 13 22.34 -21.92 -7.11
CA ILE A 13 22.84 -21.72 -8.48
C ILE A 13 22.43 -20.25 -8.75
N GLY A 14 23.28 -19.23 -8.63
CA GLY A 14 24.57 -19.08 -9.28
C GLY A 14 24.39 -18.28 -10.57
N THR A 15 24.13 -16.97 -10.49
CA THR A 15 24.40 -16.04 -11.61
C THR A 15 25.08 -14.77 -11.10
N ILE A 16 26.00 -14.29 -11.93
CA ILE A 16 27.01 -13.27 -11.70
C ILE A 16 26.45 -11.91 -12.18
N GLY A 17 26.34 -10.94 -11.27
CA GLY A 17 26.30 -9.48 -11.53
C GLY A 17 25.01 -8.84 -12.14
N PRO A 18 24.80 -7.51 -11.96
CA PRO A 18 25.76 -6.53 -11.49
C PRO A 18 25.48 -6.01 -10.08
N ALA A 19 26.56 -5.64 -9.41
CA ALA A 19 26.53 -4.63 -8.36
C ALA A 19 25.79 -3.38 -8.87
N GLY A 20 24.76 -2.95 -8.14
CA GLY A 20 23.98 -1.74 -8.48
C GLY A 20 22.50 -1.95 -8.81
N ALA A 21 21.87 -3.07 -8.42
CA ALA A 21 20.42 -3.23 -8.55
C ALA A 21 19.67 -2.39 -7.48
N ASP A 22 19.56 -1.09 -7.76
CA ASP A 22 18.41 -0.23 -7.49
C ASP A 22 17.43 -0.79 -6.43
N LEU A 23 17.67 -0.48 -5.14
CA LEU A 23 16.68 -0.67 -4.06
C LEU A 23 15.31 -0.12 -4.45
N ASP A 24 15.30 0.94 -5.28
CA ASP A 24 14.12 1.59 -5.84
C ASP A 24 13.30 0.65 -6.78
N SER A 25 13.90 -0.39 -7.37
CA SER A 25 13.22 -1.38 -8.23
C SER A 25 12.54 -2.51 -7.43
N ALA A 26 13.16 -2.94 -6.33
CA ALA A 26 12.56 -3.86 -5.37
C ALA A 26 11.43 -3.16 -4.60
N GLU A 27 11.60 -1.90 -4.20
CA GLU A 27 10.52 -1.06 -3.66
C GLU A 27 9.38 -0.86 -4.65
N ARG A 28 9.66 -0.76 -5.96
CA ARG A 28 8.63 -0.71 -7.03
C ARG A 28 7.80 -1.99 -7.14
N GLN A 29 8.43 -3.16 -7.01
CA GLN A 29 7.73 -4.46 -7.09
C GLN A 29 6.97 -4.78 -5.80
N LEU A 30 7.54 -4.41 -4.65
CA LEU A 30 6.83 -4.36 -3.38
C LEU A 30 5.66 -3.36 -3.46
N ARG A 31 5.84 -2.24 -4.17
CA ARG A 31 4.82 -1.22 -4.48
C ARG A 31 3.66 -1.72 -5.31
N ALA A 32 3.88 -2.60 -6.28
CA ALA A 32 2.79 -3.14 -7.08
C ALA A 32 2.09 -4.33 -6.40
N GLY A 33 2.85 -5.27 -5.82
CA GLY A 33 2.32 -6.54 -5.33
C GLY A 33 1.84 -6.54 -3.87
N LEU A 34 2.49 -5.80 -2.98
CA LEU A 34 2.04 -5.72 -1.58
C LEU A 34 0.90 -4.72 -1.38
N HIS A 35 0.63 -3.84 -2.35
CA HIS A 35 -0.27 -2.71 -2.12
C HIS A 35 -1.75 -3.07 -2.24
N GLU A 36 -2.11 -4.06 -3.07
CA GLU A 36 -3.45 -4.65 -3.00
C GLU A 36 -3.71 -5.32 -1.64
N MET A 37 -2.71 -6.03 -1.11
CA MET A 37 -2.81 -6.65 0.22
C MET A 37 -2.84 -5.60 1.34
N ALA A 38 -2.00 -4.55 1.24
CA ALA A 38 -1.96 -3.45 2.18
C ALA A 38 -3.26 -2.62 2.15
N ALA A 39 -3.84 -2.39 0.98
CA ALA A 39 -5.15 -1.75 0.85
C ALA A 39 -6.23 -2.57 1.55
N ARG A 40 -6.22 -3.90 1.42
CA ARG A 40 -7.14 -4.79 2.14
C ARG A 40 -6.94 -4.73 3.66
N GLU A 41 -5.69 -4.75 4.13
CA GLU A 41 -5.38 -4.62 5.56
C GLU A 41 -5.82 -3.26 6.11
N PHE A 42 -5.52 -2.16 5.41
CA PHE A 42 -5.99 -0.84 5.80
C PHE A 42 -7.50 -0.70 5.75
N LEU A 43 -8.19 -1.42 4.85
CA LEU A 43 -9.65 -1.51 4.84
C LEU A 43 -10.17 -2.17 6.11
N SER A 44 -9.52 -3.25 6.57
CA SER A 44 -9.86 -3.90 7.84
C SER A 44 -9.63 -2.97 9.03
N GLU A 45 -8.53 -2.22 9.05
CA GLU A 45 -8.25 -1.28 10.13
C GLU A 45 -9.16 -0.04 10.08
N ALA A 46 -9.52 0.41 8.88
CA ALA A 46 -10.44 1.52 8.68
C ALA A 46 -11.85 1.16 9.18
N THR A 47 -12.33 -0.06 8.91
CA THR A 47 -13.63 -0.55 9.43
C THR A 47 -13.62 -0.65 10.95
N LYS A 48 -12.48 -0.97 11.57
CA LYS A 48 -12.31 -0.98 13.04
C LYS A 48 -12.32 0.39 13.69
N GLY A 49 -12.18 1.48 12.95
CA GLY A 49 -12.13 2.81 13.55
C GLY A 49 -10.88 3.63 13.24
N SER A 50 -9.85 3.02 12.64
CA SER A 50 -8.54 3.66 12.53
C SER A 50 -8.55 4.80 11.50
N ALA A 51 -8.44 6.04 11.99
CA ALA A 51 -8.35 7.22 11.14
C ALA A 51 -7.02 7.27 10.36
N GLN A 52 -5.95 6.69 10.93
CA GLN A 52 -4.66 6.53 10.25
C GLN A 52 -4.77 5.57 9.06
N ALA A 53 -5.50 4.46 9.21
CA ALA A 53 -5.71 3.51 8.12
C ALA A 53 -6.55 4.12 6.98
N MET A 54 -7.59 4.89 7.34
CA MET A 54 -8.37 5.67 6.37
C MET A 54 -7.51 6.69 5.63
N TYR A 55 -6.60 7.37 6.32
CA TYR A 55 -5.64 8.28 5.67
C TYR A 55 -4.75 7.54 4.67
N ARG A 56 -4.20 6.39 5.06
CA ARG A 56 -3.33 5.57 4.19
C ARG A 56 -4.06 5.04 2.96
N LEU A 57 -5.33 4.64 3.10
CA LEU A 57 -6.17 4.30 1.95
C LEU A 57 -6.35 5.48 0.99
N GLY A 58 -6.54 6.69 1.55
CA GLY A 58 -6.59 7.91 0.77
C GLY A 58 -5.30 8.15 -0.04
N GLU A 59 -4.13 7.91 0.57
CA GLU A 59 -2.84 8.04 -0.11
C GLU A 59 -2.68 7.01 -1.24
N LEU A 60 -3.06 5.75 -0.99
CA LEU A 60 -3.02 4.71 -2.01
C LEU A 60 -3.90 5.06 -3.21
N CYS A 61 -5.12 5.54 -2.98
CA CYS A 61 -6.01 6.00 -4.04
C CYS A 61 -5.50 7.28 -4.73
N GLU A 62 -4.87 8.21 -4.00
CA GLU A 62 -4.31 9.44 -4.58
C GLU A 62 -3.16 9.14 -5.53
N GLN A 63 -2.29 8.21 -5.15
CA GLN A 63 -1.08 7.86 -5.88
C GLN A 63 -1.29 6.72 -6.88
N GLY A 64 -2.43 6.01 -6.83
CA GLY A 64 -2.70 4.86 -7.69
C GLY A 64 -1.79 3.66 -7.39
N ILE A 65 -1.40 3.47 -6.13
CA ILE A 65 -0.46 2.41 -5.76
C ILE A 65 -1.25 1.21 -5.23
N GLY A 66 -1.25 0.11 -5.98
CA GLY A 66 -1.99 -1.13 -5.67
C GLY A 66 -3.51 -1.02 -5.79
N VAL A 67 -4.02 0.16 -6.17
CA VAL A 67 -5.42 0.42 -6.55
C VAL A 67 -5.39 1.40 -7.72
N GLU A 68 -6.46 1.44 -8.51
CA GLU A 68 -6.59 2.45 -9.56
C GLU A 68 -6.52 3.86 -8.96
N GLN A 69 -5.78 4.76 -9.61
CA GLN A 69 -5.67 6.13 -9.15
C GLN A 69 -7.03 6.80 -9.22
N ASN A 70 -7.59 7.15 -8.05
CA ASN A 70 -8.88 7.79 -7.97
C ASN A 70 -8.87 8.87 -6.89
N LEU A 71 -8.77 10.11 -7.34
CA LEU A 71 -8.78 11.29 -6.47
C LEU A 71 -10.14 11.47 -5.76
N LEU A 72 -11.24 11.00 -6.34
CA LEU A 72 -12.56 11.05 -5.69
C LEU A 72 -12.60 10.10 -4.49
N ASP A 73 -12.16 8.86 -4.66
CA ASP A 73 -12.07 7.90 -3.56
C ASP A 73 -11.06 8.35 -2.50
N ALA A 74 -9.92 8.91 -2.93
CA ALA A 74 -8.93 9.48 -2.02
C ALA A 74 -9.56 10.55 -1.11
N LYS A 75 -10.26 11.53 -1.71
CA LYS A 75 -11.01 12.57 -0.97
C LYS A 75 -12.02 11.96 0.00
N ARG A 76 -12.71 10.90 -0.40
CA ARG A 76 -13.71 10.22 0.42
C ARG A 76 -13.10 9.53 1.64
N TRP A 77 -11.93 8.91 1.49
CA TRP A 77 -11.19 8.30 2.60
C TRP A 77 -10.56 9.35 3.52
N TYR A 78 -9.97 10.41 2.97
CA TYR A 78 -9.46 11.53 3.75
C TYR A 78 -10.57 12.26 4.51
N GLY A 79 -11.75 12.40 3.92
CA GLY A 79 -12.94 12.93 4.59
C GLY A 79 -13.29 12.14 5.85
N ARG A 80 -13.41 10.81 5.72
CA ARG A 80 -13.70 9.93 6.86
C ARG A 80 -12.62 9.96 7.95
N ALA A 81 -11.35 10.04 7.55
CA ALA A 81 -10.25 10.22 8.49
C ALA A 81 -10.33 11.59 9.20
N ALA A 82 -10.64 12.66 8.48
CA ALA A 82 -10.78 14.00 9.01
C ALA A 82 -11.98 14.14 9.97
N GLU A 83 -13.11 13.47 9.68
CA GLU A 83 -14.27 13.39 10.58
C GLU A 83 -13.93 12.77 11.93
N ARG A 84 -12.94 11.86 11.95
CA ARG A 84 -12.39 11.26 13.18
C ARG A 84 -11.29 12.10 13.85
N GLY A 85 -11.10 13.34 13.41
CA GLY A 85 -10.11 14.26 13.98
C GLY A 85 -8.69 14.06 13.47
N HIS A 86 -8.47 13.29 12.41
CA HIS A 86 -7.13 13.10 11.83
C HIS A 86 -6.67 14.36 11.09
N LYS A 87 -5.88 15.19 11.77
CA LYS A 87 -5.38 16.47 11.24
C LYS A 87 -4.67 16.32 9.87
N PRO A 88 -3.76 15.35 9.65
CA PRO A 88 -3.10 15.20 8.35
C PRO A 88 -4.06 14.90 7.21
N ALA A 89 -5.16 14.17 7.50
CA ALA A 89 -6.16 13.88 6.48
C ALA A 89 -6.95 15.12 6.09
N ARG A 90 -7.27 16.00 7.06
CA ARG A 90 -7.94 17.26 6.81
C ARG A 90 -7.10 18.19 5.93
N GLU A 91 -5.80 18.27 6.20
CA GLU A 91 -4.88 19.06 5.38
C GLU A 91 -4.75 18.50 3.96
N ARG A 92 -4.60 17.18 3.83
CA ARG A 92 -4.52 16.53 2.52
C ARG A 92 -5.80 16.67 1.71
N LEU A 93 -6.96 16.54 2.36
CA LEU A 93 -8.27 16.77 1.75
C LEU A 93 -8.41 18.20 1.21
N LYS A 94 -7.97 19.19 1.99
CA LYS A 94 -7.97 20.59 1.58
C LYS A 94 -7.09 20.80 0.34
N ALA A 95 -5.85 20.31 0.39
CA ALA A 95 -4.91 20.39 -0.74
C ALA A 95 -5.47 19.72 -2.02
N LEU A 96 -6.19 18.61 -1.89
CA LEU A 96 -6.85 17.94 -3.02
C LEU A 96 -8.10 18.67 -3.52
N GLY A 97 -8.82 19.37 -2.64
CA GLY A 97 -9.96 20.21 -3.02
C GLY A 97 -9.57 21.44 -3.82
N GLU A 98 -8.34 21.92 -3.61
CA GLU A 98 -7.76 23.10 -4.27
C GLU A 98 -7.11 22.77 -5.63
N ARG A 99 -6.78 21.50 -5.92
CA ARG A 99 -6.26 21.01 -7.22
C ARG A 99 -7.33 20.92 -8.32
N ARG A 100 -8.16 21.95 -8.49
CA ARG A 100 -9.20 21.97 -9.54
C ARG A 100 -8.64 22.05 -10.95
#